data_AF-A0A152A9I0-F1
#
_entry.id   AF-A0A152A9I0-F1
#
_cell.length_a   1.000
_cell.length_b   1.000
_cell.length_c   1.000
_cell.angle_alpha   90.00
_cell.angle_beta   90.00
_cell.angle_gamma   90.00
#
_symmetry.space_group_name_H-M   'P 1'
#
loop_
_entity.id
_entity.type
_entity.pdbx_description
1 polymer ?
#
loop_
_entity_poly.entity_id
_entity_poly.type
_entity_poly.pdbx_seq_one_letter_code
_entity_poly.pdbx_strand_id
1 'polypeptide(L)'
;MNSTIIQSPDVCLNESTQKPLDKLVDNLQNEFSKLQPEGYYGHSETISELLNNYINNCDDWKEYVFYCPFRYTRNLIARTDQFELMVICWRKDQPSPIHNHEDQRCWMGCVNGKLQETYFVYKSTKSTYGCGELEKSYVHPIDNGSVGYITDEIAFHMMESIEDESVSIHLYSKPITECNIYCPITGTVSRRKLGYFTQYKQKVQCNTAQPQAQPQAQPQAQPTNPVLTTPPTTTLNSNILNVN
;
A
#
# COMPACT_ATOMS: atom_id res chain seq x y z
N MET A 1 -63.12 -39.48 -6.79
CA MET A 1 -63.27 -38.02 -6.96
C MET A 1 -62.64 -37.33 -5.76
N ASN A 2 -61.51 -36.67 -6.02
CA ASN A 2 -60.78 -35.64 -5.28
C ASN A 2 -60.65 -35.70 -3.73
N SER A 3 -59.54 -36.28 -3.28
CA SER A 3 -58.89 -35.93 -2.00
C SER A 3 -58.04 -34.68 -2.22
N THR A 4 -58.35 -33.59 -1.54
CA THR A 4 -57.58 -32.34 -1.59
C THR A 4 -56.52 -32.39 -0.49
N ILE A 5 -55.25 -32.53 -0.88
CA ILE A 5 -54.09 -32.35 0.00
C ILE A 5 -53.83 -30.85 0.08
N ILE A 6 -53.99 -30.26 1.26
CA ILE A 6 -53.53 -28.90 1.54
C ILE A 6 -52.03 -29.00 1.81
N GLN A 7 -51.23 -28.58 0.83
CA GLN A 7 -49.79 -28.45 0.96
C GLN A 7 -49.50 -27.07 1.59
N SER A 8 -48.92 -27.11 2.78
CA SER A 8 -48.39 -25.95 3.51
C SER A 8 -47.35 -25.23 2.64
N PRO A 9 -47.28 -23.89 2.63
CA PRO A 9 -46.13 -23.20 2.07
C PRO A 9 -44.97 -23.34 3.05
N ASP A 10 -43.94 -24.08 2.65
CA ASP A 10 -42.63 -24.04 3.29
C ASP A 10 -42.13 -22.58 3.28
N VAL A 11 -42.03 -22.00 4.47
CA VAL A 11 -41.39 -20.70 4.68
C VAL A 11 -39.88 -20.94 4.63
N CYS A 12 -39.33 -20.94 3.43
CA CYS A 12 -37.89 -20.75 3.24
C CYS A 12 -37.59 -19.25 3.17
N LEU A 13 -37.51 -18.60 4.33
CA LEU A 13 -36.96 -17.25 4.46
C LEU A 13 -35.87 -17.26 5.50
N ASN A 14 -34.64 -17.47 5.03
CA ASN A 14 -33.45 -16.95 5.68
C ASN A 14 -32.36 -16.80 4.61
N GLU A 15 -32.67 -16.00 3.58
CA GLU A 15 -31.60 -15.38 2.81
C GLU A 15 -30.96 -14.31 3.70
N SER A 16 -29.65 -14.42 3.93
CA SER A 16 -28.88 -13.44 4.69
C SER A 16 -29.14 -12.04 4.13
N THR A 17 -29.63 -11.13 4.96
CA THR A 17 -29.90 -9.72 4.63
C THR A 17 -28.63 -8.87 4.54
N GLN A 18 -27.47 -9.47 4.77
CA GLN A 18 -26.19 -8.78 4.77
C GLN A 18 -25.72 -8.49 3.34
N LYS A 19 -25.21 -7.27 3.11
CA LYS A 19 -24.66 -6.91 1.80
C LYS A 19 -23.43 -7.77 1.47
N PRO A 20 -23.24 -8.16 0.20
CA PRO A 20 -22.07 -8.94 -0.20
C PRO A 20 -20.72 -8.34 0.22
N LEU A 21 -20.56 -7.02 0.16
CA LEU A 21 -19.34 -6.34 0.58
C LEU A 21 -19.11 -6.44 2.09
N ASP A 22 -20.16 -6.36 2.90
CA ASP A 22 -20.06 -6.53 4.35
C ASP A 22 -19.62 -7.97 4.68
N LYS A 23 -20.17 -8.96 3.97
CA LYS A 23 -19.75 -10.36 4.09
C LYS A 23 -18.30 -10.59 3.67
N LEU A 24 -17.83 -9.91 2.61
CA LEU A 24 -16.41 -9.93 2.22
C LEU A 24 -15.54 -9.38 3.37
N VAL A 25 -15.91 -8.24 3.95
CA VAL A 25 -15.17 -7.61 5.06
C VAL A 25 -15.08 -8.56 6.27
N ASP A 26 -16.18 -9.22 6.65
CA ASP A 26 -16.19 -10.19 7.75
C ASP A 26 -15.27 -11.40 7.45
N ASN A 27 -15.34 -11.93 6.23
CA ASN A 27 -14.48 -13.04 5.81
C ASN A 27 -13.00 -12.67 5.81
N LEU A 28 -12.66 -11.46 5.33
CA LEU A 28 -11.31 -10.93 5.38
C LEU A 28 -10.85 -10.74 6.82
N GLN A 29 -11.69 -10.20 7.70
CA GLN A 29 -11.36 -10.04 9.12
C GLN A 29 -11.08 -11.38 9.80
N ASN A 30 -11.87 -12.41 9.49
CA ASN A 30 -11.59 -13.77 9.96
C ASN A 30 -10.27 -14.32 9.40
N GLU A 31 -9.99 -14.10 8.11
CA GLU A 31 -8.75 -14.57 7.50
C GLU A 31 -7.50 -13.88 8.08
N PHE A 32 -7.53 -12.56 8.23
CA PHE A 32 -6.47 -11.77 8.85
C PHE A 32 -6.35 -11.97 10.38
N SER A 33 -7.18 -12.81 11.00
CA SER A 33 -6.98 -13.27 12.38
C SER A 33 -6.00 -14.45 12.48
N LYS A 34 -5.70 -15.10 11.36
CA LYS A 34 -4.92 -16.35 11.30
C LYS A 34 -3.45 -16.04 11.05
N LEU A 35 -2.60 -16.27 12.06
CA LEU A 35 -1.14 -16.19 11.92
C LEU A 35 -0.62 -17.33 11.03
N GLN A 36 0.16 -16.99 10.02
CA GLN A 36 0.81 -17.93 9.10
C GLN A 36 2.22 -18.29 9.60
N PRO A 37 2.78 -19.45 9.20
CA PRO A 37 4.12 -19.89 9.61
C PRO A 37 5.23 -18.88 9.33
N GLU A 38 5.08 -18.07 8.28
CA GLU A 38 6.04 -17.06 7.85
C GLU A 38 5.95 -15.77 8.69
N GLY A 39 5.00 -15.67 9.63
CA GLY A 39 4.87 -14.56 10.58
C GLY A 39 3.92 -13.43 10.17
N TYR A 40 3.27 -13.52 9.00
CA TYR A 40 2.20 -12.61 8.60
C TYR A 40 0.80 -13.18 8.88
N TYR A 41 -0.21 -12.31 8.91
CA TYR A 41 -1.61 -12.70 9.13
C TYR A 41 -2.38 -12.85 7.81
N GLY A 42 -3.19 -13.89 7.68
CA GLY A 42 -4.01 -14.13 6.50
C GLY A 42 -3.26 -14.82 5.35
N HIS A 43 -3.82 -15.94 4.91
CA HIS A 43 -3.27 -16.79 3.85
C HIS A 43 -3.52 -16.16 2.48
N SER A 44 -2.46 -16.00 1.68
CA SER A 44 -2.52 -15.20 0.44
C SER A 44 -3.47 -15.79 -0.62
N GLU A 45 -3.52 -17.11 -0.77
CA GLU A 45 -4.40 -17.75 -1.75
C GLU A 45 -5.87 -17.60 -1.35
N THR A 46 -6.18 -17.79 -0.07
CA THR A 46 -7.54 -17.62 0.47
C THR A 46 -8.05 -16.20 0.27
N ILE A 47 -7.19 -15.21 0.53
CA ILE A 47 -7.52 -13.80 0.31
C ILE A 47 -7.78 -13.53 -1.18
N SER A 48 -6.93 -14.05 -2.07
CA SER A 48 -7.13 -13.94 -3.51
C SER A 48 -8.44 -14.57 -3.96
N GLU A 49 -8.80 -15.74 -3.44
CA GLU A 49 -10.07 -16.42 -3.72
C GLU A 49 -11.28 -15.62 -3.24
N LEU A 50 -11.22 -15.06 -2.02
CA LEU A 50 -12.29 -14.21 -1.47
C LEU A 50 -12.52 -12.97 -2.37
N LEU A 51 -11.44 -12.30 -2.77
CA LEU A 51 -11.52 -11.14 -3.65
C LEU A 51 -12.02 -11.51 -5.05
N ASN A 52 -11.45 -12.56 -5.66
CA ASN A 52 -11.88 -13.04 -6.98
C ASN A 52 -13.38 -13.39 -6.98
N ASN A 53 -13.84 -14.12 -5.96
CA ASN A 53 -15.25 -14.49 -5.87
C ASN A 53 -16.15 -13.27 -5.70
N TYR A 54 -15.78 -12.30 -4.86
CA TYR A 54 -16.57 -11.08 -4.69
C TYR A 54 -16.61 -10.24 -5.98
N ILE A 55 -15.45 -9.97 -6.58
CA ILE A 55 -15.31 -9.10 -7.76
C ILE A 55 -16.09 -9.63 -8.96
N ASN A 56 -16.13 -10.95 -9.15
CA ASN A 56 -16.81 -11.56 -10.29
C ASN A 56 -18.31 -11.78 -10.09
N ASN A 57 -18.84 -11.61 -8.88
CA ASN A 57 -20.24 -11.95 -8.58
C ASN A 57 -21.03 -10.84 -7.88
N CYS A 58 -20.40 -9.71 -7.52
CA CYS A 58 -21.02 -8.66 -6.72
C CYS A 58 -20.65 -7.27 -7.23
N ASP A 59 -21.54 -6.29 -7.03
CA ASP A 59 -21.37 -4.93 -7.53
C ASP A 59 -21.75 -3.81 -6.54
N ASP A 60 -21.98 -4.15 -5.27
CA ASP A 60 -22.27 -3.20 -4.20
C ASP A 60 -21.06 -2.31 -3.81
N TRP A 61 -19.85 -2.62 -4.33
CA TRP A 61 -18.69 -1.73 -4.34
C TRP A 61 -18.96 -0.40 -5.05
N LYS A 62 -19.97 -0.34 -5.94
CA LYS A 62 -20.38 0.90 -6.64
C LYS A 62 -20.77 2.01 -5.67
N GLU A 63 -21.19 1.69 -4.44
CA GLU A 63 -21.48 2.68 -3.39
C GLU A 63 -20.24 3.47 -2.93
N TYR A 64 -19.03 2.98 -3.25
CA TYR A 64 -17.75 3.59 -2.88
C TYR A 64 -17.03 4.26 -4.06
N VAL A 65 -17.70 4.39 -5.21
CA VAL A 65 -17.14 5.02 -6.41
C VAL A 65 -17.31 6.53 -6.35
N PHE A 66 -16.21 7.24 -6.06
CA PHE A 66 -16.18 8.71 -6.00
C PHE A 66 -14.99 9.26 -6.77
N TYR A 67 -15.20 9.69 -8.01
CA TYR A 67 -14.15 10.24 -8.87
C TYR A 67 -13.72 11.67 -8.49
N CYS A 68 -12.53 12.04 -8.95
CA CYS A 68 -12.03 13.42 -8.95
C CYS A 68 -11.50 13.78 -10.36
N PRO A 69 -11.79 14.97 -10.90
CA PRO A 69 -11.30 15.39 -12.21
C PRO A 69 -9.77 15.48 -12.34
N PHE A 70 -9.06 15.66 -11.22
CA PHE A 70 -7.64 16.04 -11.24
C PHE A 70 -6.67 14.95 -10.80
N ARG A 71 -7.16 13.84 -10.25
CA ARG A 71 -6.35 12.72 -9.74
C ARG A 71 -7.23 11.50 -9.48
N TYR A 72 -6.62 10.32 -9.47
CA TYR A 72 -7.27 9.12 -8.95
C TYR A 72 -7.65 9.31 -7.46
N THR A 73 -8.62 8.54 -6.98
CA THR A 73 -9.20 8.70 -5.64
C THR A 73 -9.17 7.40 -4.85
N ARG A 74 -8.78 7.46 -3.58
CA ARG A 74 -8.80 6.33 -2.63
C ARG A 74 -10.02 6.44 -1.71
N ASN A 75 -10.98 5.54 -1.83
CA ASN A 75 -12.27 5.58 -1.14
C ASN A 75 -12.36 4.41 -0.14
N LEU A 76 -12.12 4.69 1.14
CA LEU A 76 -11.99 3.67 2.18
C LEU A 76 -13.32 2.95 2.45
N ILE A 77 -13.28 1.62 2.42
CA ILE A 77 -14.40 0.72 2.76
C ILE A 77 -14.28 0.25 4.20
N ALA A 78 -13.16 -0.38 4.56
CA ALA A 78 -12.94 -0.99 5.86
C ALA A 78 -11.48 -0.83 6.29
N ARG A 79 -11.26 -0.68 7.59
CA ARG A 79 -9.92 -0.55 8.17
C ARG A 79 -9.89 -1.21 9.54
N THR A 80 -8.91 -2.06 9.75
CA THR A 80 -8.55 -2.66 11.03
C THR A 80 -7.05 -2.47 11.26
N ASP A 81 -6.51 -2.96 12.37
CA ASP A 81 -5.06 -2.98 12.57
C ASP A 81 -4.35 -3.99 11.64
N GLN A 82 -5.09 -4.95 11.08
CA GLN A 82 -4.55 -6.04 10.26
C GLN A 82 -4.76 -5.86 8.76
N PHE A 83 -5.67 -4.98 8.34
CA PHE A 83 -5.87 -4.68 6.91
C PHE A 83 -6.57 -3.34 6.68
N GLU A 84 -6.46 -2.83 5.47
CA GLU A 84 -7.39 -1.83 4.93
C GLU A 84 -7.88 -2.22 3.54
N LEU A 85 -9.18 -2.03 3.30
CA LEU A 85 -9.88 -2.32 2.05
C LEU A 85 -10.44 -1.02 1.49
N MET A 86 -10.24 -0.75 0.21
CA MET A 86 -10.72 0.48 -0.44
C MET A 86 -11.03 0.26 -1.91
N VAL A 87 -11.90 1.13 -2.44
CA VAL A 87 -12.08 1.31 -3.88
C VAL A 87 -11.16 2.44 -4.35
N ILE A 88 -10.43 2.21 -5.44
CA ILE A 88 -9.69 3.24 -6.16
C ILE A 88 -10.35 3.51 -7.50
N CYS A 89 -10.64 4.78 -7.77
CA CYS A 89 -11.24 5.22 -9.03
C CYS A 89 -10.20 5.94 -9.86
N TRP A 90 -10.06 5.52 -11.11
CA TRP A 90 -9.05 5.97 -12.06
C TRP A 90 -9.76 6.58 -13.26
N ARG A 91 -9.40 7.79 -13.65
CA ARG A 91 -9.68 8.28 -14.99
C ARG A 91 -8.46 8.11 -15.87
N LYS A 92 -8.69 8.14 -17.17
CA LYS A 92 -7.62 8.30 -18.16
C LYS A 92 -6.69 9.44 -17.76
N ASP A 93 -5.40 9.24 -18.03
CA ASP A 93 -4.33 10.22 -17.77
C ASP A 93 -4.16 10.59 -16.28
N GLN A 94 -4.65 9.75 -15.35
CA GLN A 94 -4.43 9.88 -13.91
C GLN A 94 -3.62 8.70 -13.34
N PRO A 95 -2.38 8.47 -13.82
CA PRO A 95 -1.55 7.40 -13.30
C PRO A 95 -1.22 7.65 -11.82
N SER A 96 -0.99 6.57 -11.07
CA SER A 96 -0.26 6.67 -9.81
C SER A 96 1.18 7.10 -10.10
N PRO A 97 1.89 7.66 -9.13
CA PRO A 97 3.35 7.69 -9.20
C PRO A 97 3.94 6.28 -9.12
N ILE A 98 5.23 6.12 -9.44
CA ILE A 98 5.97 4.88 -9.14
C ILE A 98 6.14 4.79 -7.64
N HIS A 99 5.67 3.71 -7.01
CA HIS A 99 5.64 3.60 -5.55
C HIS A 99 5.85 2.16 -5.04
N ASN A 100 6.13 2.07 -3.75
CA ASN A 100 6.14 0.83 -2.97
C ASN A 100 4.94 0.79 -1.99
N HIS A 101 4.91 -0.22 -1.13
CA HIS A 101 3.82 -0.56 -0.22
C HIS A 101 4.21 -0.58 1.27
N GLU A 102 5.43 -0.15 1.62
CA GLU A 102 5.92 -0.11 3.01
C GLU A 102 5.82 -1.47 3.72
N ASP A 103 6.34 -2.50 3.06
CA ASP A 103 6.34 -3.89 3.54
C ASP A 103 4.92 -4.49 3.74
N GLN A 104 3.87 -3.81 3.25
CA GLN A 104 2.52 -4.37 3.25
C GLN A 104 2.28 -5.16 1.96
N ARG A 105 1.65 -6.33 2.11
CA ARG A 105 1.15 -7.09 0.96
C ARG A 105 -0.07 -6.40 0.37
N CYS A 106 -0.15 -6.34 -0.95
CA CYS A 106 -1.24 -5.70 -1.67
C CYS A 106 -1.91 -6.70 -2.62
N TRP A 107 -3.23 -6.85 -2.49
CA TRP A 107 -4.07 -7.44 -3.52
C TRP A 107 -4.85 -6.33 -4.19
N MET A 108 -4.92 -6.39 -5.51
CA MET A 108 -5.63 -5.39 -6.30
C MET A 108 -6.46 -6.08 -7.37
N GLY A 109 -7.77 -5.86 -7.35
CA GLY A 109 -8.67 -6.44 -8.32
C GLY A 109 -9.41 -5.39 -9.14
N CYS A 110 -9.46 -5.56 -10.45
CA CYS A 110 -10.19 -4.66 -11.35
C CYS A 110 -11.67 -5.05 -11.38
N VAL A 111 -12.55 -4.10 -11.07
CA VAL A 111 -14.01 -4.32 -10.99
C VAL A 111 -14.78 -3.58 -12.08
N ASN A 112 -14.13 -2.63 -12.76
CA ASN A 112 -14.67 -1.94 -13.93
C ASN A 112 -13.54 -1.42 -14.83
N GLY A 113 -13.74 -1.53 -16.14
CA GLY A 113 -12.80 -1.09 -17.16
C GLY A 113 -11.55 -1.95 -17.22
N LYS A 114 -10.42 -1.33 -17.59
CA LYS A 114 -9.13 -2.02 -17.71
C LYS A 114 -7.99 -1.17 -17.16
N LEU A 115 -7.12 -1.80 -16.39
CA LEU A 115 -5.93 -1.15 -15.81
C LEU A 115 -4.67 -1.66 -16.49
N GLN A 116 -3.61 -0.87 -16.43
CA GLN A 116 -2.25 -1.29 -16.72
C GLN A 116 -1.40 -1.15 -15.47
N GLU A 117 -0.68 -2.20 -15.14
CA GLU A 117 0.33 -2.24 -14.10
C GLU A 117 1.71 -2.31 -14.75
N THR A 118 2.56 -1.33 -14.45
CA THR A 118 3.95 -1.30 -14.89
C THR A 118 4.87 -1.50 -13.69
N TYR A 119 5.70 -2.54 -13.76
CA TYR A 119 6.74 -2.83 -12.79
C TYR A 119 8.04 -2.13 -13.11
N PHE A 120 8.69 -1.66 -12.05
CA PHE A 120 9.97 -0.99 -12.08
C PHE A 120 10.93 -1.63 -11.08
N VAL A 121 12.20 -1.68 -11.48
CA VAL A 121 13.34 -2.10 -10.66
C VAL A 121 14.49 -1.14 -10.87
N TYR A 122 15.47 -1.14 -9.96
CA TYR A 122 16.71 -0.40 -10.17
C TYR A 122 17.46 -0.98 -11.37
N LYS A 123 17.82 -0.12 -12.32
CA LYS A 123 18.49 -0.52 -13.56
C LYS A 123 19.84 -1.20 -13.33
N SER A 124 20.54 -0.81 -12.26
CA SER A 124 21.86 -1.31 -11.88
C SER A 124 21.84 -2.73 -11.30
N THR A 125 20.82 -3.05 -10.49
CA THR A 125 20.74 -4.31 -9.75
C THR A 125 19.67 -5.26 -10.30
N LYS A 126 18.78 -4.77 -11.17
CA LYS A 126 17.60 -5.51 -11.66
C LYS A 126 16.70 -6.00 -10.53
N SER A 127 16.68 -5.29 -9.40
CA SER A 127 15.85 -5.60 -8.23
C SER A 127 15.28 -4.34 -7.60
N THR A 128 14.41 -4.50 -6.60
CA THR A 128 13.91 -3.40 -5.76
C THR A 128 14.92 -2.93 -4.72
N TYR A 129 16.12 -3.52 -4.68
CA TYR A 129 17.21 -3.14 -3.80
C TYR A 129 18.30 -2.44 -4.59
N GLY A 130 18.58 -1.18 -4.28
CA GLY A 130 19.59 -0.40 -4.97
C GLY A 130 19.36 1.10 -4.88
N CYS A 131 19.99 1.83 -5.79
CA CYS A 131 19.84 3.27 -5.96
C CYS A 131 20.05 3.66 -7.42
N GLY A 132 19.59 4.87 -7.77
CA GLY A 132 19.73 5.44 -9.11
C GLY A 132 18.54 5.14 -10.02
N GLU A 133 18.76 5.19 -11.34
CA GLU A 133 17.71 5.09 -12.35
C GLU A 133 16.87 3.81 -12.19
N LEU A 134 15.56 3.95 -12.40
CA LEU A 134 14.66 2.82 -12.53
C LEU A 134 14.47 2.48 -14.02
N GLU A 135 14.21 1.22 -14.29
CA GLU A 135 13.76 0.77 -15.60
C GLU A 135 12.48 -0.05 -15.48
N LYS A 136 11.69 -0.11 -16.56
CA LYS A 136 10.53 -0.98 -16.64
C LYS A 136 11.00 -2.42 -16.77
N SER A 137 10.58 -3.28 -15.85
CA SER A 137 10.86 -4.72 -15.91
C SER A 137 9.72 -5.49 -16.56
N TYR A 138 8.48 -5.07 -16.36
CA TYR A 138 7.30 -5.74 -16.88
C TYR A 138 6.12 -4.77 -17.01
N VAL A 139 5.28 -4.97 -18.03
CA VAL A 139 4.04 -4.19 -18.25
C VAL A 139 2.96 -5.20 -18.53
N HIS A 140 1.86 -5.14 -17.78
CA HIS A 140 0.75 -6.04 -18.03
C HIS A 140 -0.60 -5.39 -17.79
N PRO A 141 -1.61 -5.77 -18.58
CA PRO A 141 -2.99 -5.38 -18.31
C PRO A 141 -3.54 -6.13 -17.10
N ILE A 142 -4.48 -5.49 -16.41
CA ILE A 142 -5.34 -6.11 -15.42
C ILE A 142 -6.77 -5.93 -15.92
N ASP A 143 -7.30 -7.01 -16.45
CA ASP A 143 -8.64 -7.08 -17.01
C ASP A 143 -9.69 -7.07 -15.89
N ASN A 144 -10.88 -6.56 -16.20
CA ASN A 144 -12.03 -6.67 -15.31
C ASN A 144 -12.24 -8.13 -14.87
N GLY A 145 -12.47 -8.33 -13.57
CA GLY A 145 -12.62 -9.66 -12.97
C GLY A 145 -11.32 -10.27 -12.45
N SER A 146 -10.15 -9.68 -12.74
CA SER A 146 -8.85 -10.21 -12.34
C SER A 146 -8.35 -9.61 -11.04
N VAL A 147 -7.65 -10.41 -10.23
CA VAL A 147 -6.94 -9.99 -9.01
C VAL A 147 -5.44 -10.22 -9.18
N GLY A 148 -4.66 -9.14 -9.03
CA GLY A 148 -3.21 -9.14 -8.93
C GLY A 148 -2.73 -9.12 -7.47
N TYR A 149 -1.45 -9.42 -7.29
CA TYR A 149 -0.77 -9.41 -5.99
C TYR A 149 0.64 -8.83 -6.13
N ILE A 150 1.02 -7.97 -5.21
CA ILE A 150 2.34 -7.33 -5.19
C ILE A 150 2.84 -7.11 -3.75
N THR A 151 4.16 -7.14 -3.60
CA THR A 151 4.91 -6.77 -2.40
C THR A 151 6.16 -5.97 -2.81
N ASP A 152 6.85 -5.37 -1.83
CA ASP A 152 8.05 -4.56 -2.09
C ASP A 152 9.25 -5.40 -2.59
N GLU A 153 9.22 -6.71 -2.41
CA GLU A 153 10.20 -7.65 -2.98
C GLU A 153 9.96 -7.93 -4.47
N ILE A 154 8.71 -7.77 -4.95
CA ILE A 154 8.35 -8.08 -6.34
C ILE A 154 8.78 -6.94 -7.26
N ALA A 155 8.26 -5.74 -7.03
CA ALA A 155 8.53 -4.57 -7.85
C ALA A 155 8.06 -3.28 -7.17
N PHE A 156 8.62 -2.15 -7.59
CA PHE A 156 7.89 -0.88 -7.51
C PHE A 156 6.89 -0.84 -8.67
N HIS A 157 5.74 -0.19 -8.50
CA HIS A 157 4.77 -0.17 -9.58
C HIS A 157 4.12 1.18 -9.84
N MET A 158 3.58 1.30 -11.04
CA MET A 158 2.75 2.40 -11.50
C MET A 158 1.46 1.81 -12.06
N MET A 159 0.33 2.37 -11.63
CA MET A 159 -1.00 1.95 -12.03
C MET A 159 -1.67 3.06 -12.84
N GLU A 160 -2.32 2.69 -13.94
CA GLU A 160 -3.10 3.64 -14.75
C GLU A 160 -4.31 2.98 -15.41
N SER A 161 -5.33 3.78 -15.71
CA SER A 161 -6.42 3.34 -16.58
C SER A 161 -5.99 3.46 -18.02
N ILE A 162 -6.24 2.40 -18.81
CA ILE A 162 -6.05 2.41 -20.26
C ILE A 162 -7.36 2.63 -21.02
N GLU A 163 -8.45 2.86 -20.28
CA GLU A 163 -9.76 3.26 -20.78
C GLU A 163 -10.10 4.67 -20.26
N ASP A 164 -11.31 5.15 -20.50
CA ASP A 164 -11.72 6.47 -20.03
C ASP A 164 -11.86 6.51 -18.50
N GLU A 165 -12.42 5.44 -17.92
CA GLU A 165 -12.55 5.26 -16.47
C GLU A 165 -12.39 3.78 -16.09
N SER A 166 -11.61 3.51 -15.03
CA SER A 166 -11.48 2.17 -14.43
C SER A 166 -11.69 2.25 -12.91
N VAL A 167 -12.06 1.12 -12.31
CA VAL A 167 -12.23 0.99 -10.86
C VAL A 167 -11.52 -0.28 -10.39
N SER A 168 -10.77 -0.16 -9.30
CA SER A 168 -10.17 -1.31 -8.62
C SER A 168 -10.54 -1.35 -7.15
N ILE A 169 -10.51 -2.55 -6.57
CA ILE A 169 -10.51 -2.78 -5.14
C ILE A 169 -9.09 -3.11 -4.70
N HIS A 170 -8.59 -2.40 -3.70
CA HIS A 170 -7.28 -2.62 -3.10
C HIS A 170 -7.45 -3.10 -1.67
N LEU A 171 -6.71 -4.15 -1.32
CA LEU A 171 -6.59 -4.69 0.02
C LEU A 171 -5.12 -4.68 0.41
N TYR A 172 -4.78 -3.99 1.49
CA TYR A 172 -3.43 -4.01 2.07
C TYR A 172 -3.45 -4.80 3.37
N SER A 173 -2.44 -5.66 3.59
CA SER A 173 -2.21 -6.27 4.90
C SER A 173 -1.62 -5.20 5.81
N LYS A 174 -2.37 -4.75 6.82
CA LYS A 174 -2.21 -3.53 7.62
C LYS A 174 -2.47 -2.24 6.84
N PRO A 175 -2.90 -1.17 7.53
CA PRO A 175 -3.17 0.09 6.86
C PRO A 175 -1.90 0.80 6.34
N ILE A 176 -1.92 1.27 5.09
CA ILE A 176 -0.82 2.04 4.51
C ILE A 176 -1.10 3.55 4.60
N THR A 177 -0.33 4.23 5.46
CA THR A 177 -0.49 5.68 5.74
C THR A 177 0.54 6.55 5.04
N GLU A 178 1.60 5.93 4.55
CA GLU A 178 2.66 6.58 3.79
C GLU A 178 3.32 5.56 2.86
N CYS A 179 3.99 6.04 1.83
CA CYS A 179 4.85 5.25 0.98
C CYS A 179 5.97 6.10 0.39
N ASN A 180 6.92 5.43 -0.25
CA ASN A 180 7.93 6.07 -1.08
C ASN A 180 7.42 6.22 -2.51
N ILE A 181 7.71 7.39 -3.09
CA ILE A 181 7.51 7.67 -4.51
C ILE A 181 8.86 7.87 -5.16
N TYR A 182 9.05 7.24 -6.31
CA TYR A 182 10.32 7.15 -7.00
C TYR A 182 10.31 7.97 -8.30
N CYS A 183 11.34 8.79 -8.50
CA CYS A 183 11.62 9.38 -9.80
C CYS A 183 12.40 8.38 -10.66
N PRO A 184 11.88 7.95 -11.82
CA PRO A 184 12.54 6.92 -12.61
C PRO A 184 13.86 7.37 -13.22
N ILE A 185 14.00 8.67 -13.51
CA ILE A 185 15.19 9.23 -14.17
C ILE A 185 16.33 9.46 -13.18
N THR A 186 16.04 10.00 -11.99
CA THR A 186 17.09 10.37 -11.04
C THR A 186 17.29 9.32 -9.95
N GLY A 187 16.34 8.40 -9.76
CA GLY A 187 16.28 7.51 -8.61
C GLY A 187 15.92 8.21 -7.30
N THR A 188 15.56 9.50 -7.34
CA THR A 188 15.20 10.24 -6.14
C THR A 188 13.95 9.66 -5.51
N VAL A 189 14.03 9.39 -4.21
CA VAL A 189 12.93 8.86 -3.41
C VAL A 189 12.33 9.97 -2.57
N SER A 190 11.01 10.09 -2.57
CA SER A 190 10.27 11.05 -1.74
C SER A 190 9.22 10.34 -0.90
N ARG A 191 9.23 10.59 0.42
CA ARG A 191 8.20 10.09 1.33
C ARG A 191 6.89 10.83 1.14
N ARG A 192 5.78 10.09 1.08
CA ARG A 192 4.45 10.66 0.84
C ARG A 192 3.44 10.10 1.80
N LYS A 193 2.77 11.00 2.53
CA LYS A 193 1.57 10.66 3.32
C LYS A 193 0.42 10.37 2.37
N LEU A 194 -0.21 9.23 2.59
CA LEU A 194 -1.38 8.80 1.85
C LEU A 194 -2.64 9.24 2.59
N GLY A 195 -3.60 9.75 1.84
CA GLY A 195 -4.91 10.16 2.35
C GLY A 195 -6.04 9.46 1.63
N TYR A 196 -7.24 9.64 2.15
CA TYR A 196 -8.47 9.17 1.52
C TYR A 196 -9.23 10.33 0.88
N PHE A 197 -9.89 10.05 -0.24
CA PHE A 197 -10.84 10.95 -0.86
C PHE A 197 -12.20 10.88 -0.15
N THR A 198 -12.65 9.67 0.22
CA THR A 198 -13.77 9.42 1.14
C THR A 198 -13.39 8.34 2.16
N GLN A 199 -14.02 8.40 3.34
CA GLN A 199 -14.01 7.32 4.32
C GLN A 199 -15.45 6.91 4.62
N TYR A 200 -15.76 5.63 4.44
CA TYR A 200 -17.11 5.11 4.70
C TYR A 200 -18.18 5.90 3.94
N LYS A 201 -17.89 6.18 2.66
CA LYS A 201 -18.72 6.99 1.73
C LYS A 201 -18.83 8.48 2.06
N GLN A 202 -18.21 8.94 3.15
CA GLN A 202 -18.21 10.36 3.54
C GLN A 202 -16.96 11.07 3.05
N LYS A 203 -17.13 12.29 2.53
CA LYS A 203 -16.02 13.11 2.05
C LYS A 203 -15.08 13.46 3.21
N VAL A 204 -13.79 13.16 3.05
CA VAL A 204 -12.79 13.64 4.03
C VAL A 204 -12.63 15.13 3.86
N GLN A 205 -12.85 15.88 4.95
CA GLN A 205 -12.57 17.31 4.96
C GLN A 205 -11.05 17.52 4.95
N CYS A 206 -10.55 18.21 3.95
CA CYS A 206 -9.19 18.73 4.00
C CYS A 206 -9.18 19.86 5.03
N ASN A 207 -8.76 19.58 6.26
CA ASN A 207 -8.30 20.64 7.13
C ASN A 207 -7.09 21.27 6.45
N THR A 208 -7.28 22.44 5.84
CA THR A 208 -6.18 23.29 5.40
C THR A 208 -5.42 23.72 6.65
N ALA A 209 -4.49 22.89 7.09
CA ALA A 209 -3.46 23.34 8.01
C ALA A 209 -2.72 24.48 7.30
N GLN A 210 -2.75 25.65 7.92
CA GLN A 210 -1.93 26.79 7.53
C GLN A 210 -0.48 26.34 7.30
N PRO A 211 0.26 26.95 6.35
CA PRO A 211 1.63 26.57 6.08
C PRO A 211 2.44 26.64 7.38
N GLN A 212 2.87 25.47 7.87
CA GLN A 212 3.87 25.40 8.94
C GLN A 212 5.12 26.09 8.42
N ALA A 213 5.52 27.17 9.09
CA ALA A 213 6.76 27.87 8.81
C ALA A 213 7.92 26.86 8.80
N GLN A 214 8.76 26.94 7.76
CA GLN A 214 9.98 26.15 7.69
C GLN A 214 10.83 26.42 8.95
N PRO A 215 11.42 25.39 9.58
CA PRO A 215 12.41 25.60 10.63
C PRO A 215 13.58 26.42 10.05
N GLN A 216 13.89 27.56 10.66
CA GLN A 216 15.08 28.33 10.33
C GLN A 216 16.31 27.45 10.52
N ALA A 217 17.16 27.38 9.48
CA ALA A 217 18.43 26.68 9.54
C ALA A 217 19.29 27.25 10.68
N GLN A 218 19.75 26.38 11.58
CA GLN A 218 20.75 26.75 12.58
C GLN A 218 22.08 27.06 11.88
N PRO A 219 22.85 28.07 12.33
CA PRO A 219 24.14 28.39 11.73
C PRO A 219 25.13 27.24 11.97
N GLN A 220 25.79 26.78 10.91
CA GLN A 220 26.91 25.85 11.00
C GLN A 220 28.06 26.47 11.81
N ALA A 221 28.51 25.78 12.86
CA ALA A 221 29.71 26.14 13.60
C ALA A 221 30.95 25.92 12.72
N GLN A 222 31.84 26.91 12.66
CA GLN A 222 33.13 26.82 11.98
C GLN A 222 34.08 25.85 12.70
N PRO A 223 34.96 25.13 11.96
CA PRO A 223 35.95 24.25 12.57
C PRO A 223 37.09 25.07 13.22
N THR A 224 37.38 24.81 14.49
CA THR A 224 38.54 25.38 15.19
C THR A 224 39.79 24.52 14.94
N ASN A 225 40.86 25.14 14.45
CA ASN A 225 42.18 24.52 14.30
C ASN A 225 42.79 24.21 15.69
N PRO A 226 43.45 23.05 15.88
CA PRO A 226 44.15 22.76 17.13
C PRO A 226 45.49 23.49 17.21
N VAL A 227 45.71 24.14 18.36
CA VAL A 227 46.96 24.80 18.75
C VAL A 227 47.97 23.76 19.24
N LEU A 228 49.19 23.85 18.71
CA LEU A 228 50.34 23.02 19.07
C LEU A 228 50.87 23.42 20.47
N THR A 229 50.86 22.50 21.44
CA THR A 229 51.55 22.70 22.73
C THR A 229 52.72 21.73 22.85
N THR A 230 53.92 22.28 23.09
CA THR A 230 55.19 21.57 23.29
C THR A 230 55.22 20.75 24.58
N PRO A 231 55.96 19.62 24.63
CA PRO A 231 56.07 18.80 25.83
C PRO A 231 57.14 19.33 26.81
N PRO A 232 57.00 19.11 28.13
CA PRO A 232 58.06 19.39 29.09
C PRO A 232 59.06 18.23 29.21
N THR A 233 60.31 18.61 29.39
CA THR A 233 61.51 17.80 29.60
C THR A 233 61.49 17.10 30.95
N THR A 234 61.77 15.80 31.00
CA THR A 234 62.12 15.09 32.25
C THR A 234 63.50 14.46 32.15
N THR A 235 64.33 14.85 33.11
CA THR A 235 65.70 14.43 33.36
C THR A 235 65.78 12.99 33.85
N LEU A 236 66.76 12.25 33.30
CA LEU A 236 67.22 10.94 33.73
C LEU A 236 67.70 10.94 35.18
N ASN A 237 67.42 9.85 35.91
CA ASN A 237 68.33 9.32 36.91
C ASN A 237 68.27 7.79 36.92
N SER A 238 69.45 7.21 36.82
CA SER A 238 69.82 5.79 36.80
C SER A 238 69.82 5.15 38.19
N ASN A 239 69.47 3.86 38.30
CA ASN A 239 70.16 2.86 39.12
C ASN A 239 69.56 1.44 38.92
N ILE A 240 70.16 0.68 38.00
CA ILE A 240 70.98 -0.54 38.21
C ILE A 240 70.59 -1.55 39.34
N LEU A 241 70.48 -2.84 38.90
CA LEU A 241 70.55 -4.17 39.57
C LEU A 241 69.26 -4.67 40.27
N ASN A 242 68.85 -5.95 40.16
CA ASN A 242 69.64 -7.17 39.98
C ASN A 242 68.81 -8.37 39.45
N VAL A 243 69.57 -9.41 39.12
CA VAL A 243 69.27 -10.66 38.42
C VAL A 243 68.61 -11.72 39.31
N ASN A 244 67.68 -12.50 38.75
CA ASN A 244 67.61 -13.99 38.76
C ASN A 244 66.47 -14.47 37.87
#